data_AF-A0A800DIX8-F1
#
_entry.id   AF-A0A800DIX8-F1
#
_cell.length_a   1.000
_cell.length_b   1.000
_cell.length_c   1.000
_cell.angle_alpha   90.00
_cell.angle_beta   90.00
_cell.angle_gamma   90.00
#
_symmetry.space_group_name_H-M   'P 1'
#
loop_
_entity.id
_entity.type
_entity.pdbx_description
1 polymer ?
#
loop_
_entity_poly.entity_id
_entity_poly.type
_entity_poly.pdbx_seq_one_letter_code
_entity_poly.pdbx_strand_id
1 'polypeptide(L)' 'MMAMAAFGVLTTAGAVIAGETTGLTDTTIKVGVMGPFTGNASSYSKTQIGLMAYFKHINDQGGINGRKFDIIQEDT' A
#
# COMPACT_ATOMS: atom_id res chain seq x y z
N MET A 1 45.03 36.02 -17.35
CA MET A 1 44.95 34.88 -16.41
C MET A 1 43.48 34.69 -16.07
N MET A 2 42.87 33.67 -16.67
CA MET A 2 41.43 33.38 -16.65
C MET A 2 41.10 32.70 -15.32
N ALA A 3 40.24 33.27 -14.48
CA ALA A 3 39.70 32.58 -13.31
C ALA A 3 38.26 32.15 -13.63
N MET A 4 38.09 30.84 -13.85
CA MET A 4 36.83 30.16 -14.12
C MET A 4 35.83 30.39 -12.98
N ALA A 5 34.66 30.94 -13.31
CA ALA A 5 33.48 30.86 -12.46
C ALA A 5 32.99 29.41 -12.45
N ALA A 6 33.05 28.75 -11.30
CA ALA A 6 32.47 27.42 -11.10
C ALA A 6 30.95 27.56 -11.01
N PHE A 7 30.26 27.24 -12.11
CA PHE A 7 28.81 27.11 -12.16
C PHE A 7 28.41 25.88 -11.34
N GLY A 8 27.86 26.09 -10.15
CA GLY A 8 27.26 25.03 -9.35
C GLY A 8 26.04 24.48 -10.08
N VAL A 9 26.11 23.23 -10.52
CA VAL A 9 24.96 22.51 -11.10
C VAL A 9 23.95 22.28 -9.98
N LEU A 10 22.91 23.10 -9.95
CA LEU A 10 21.71 22.85 -9.16
C LEU A 10 20.98 21.67 -9.81
N THR A 11 21.18 20.46 -9.28
CA THR A 11 20.36 19.31 -9.63
C THR A 11 18.95 19.58 -9.13
N THR A 12 18.06 20.00 -10.03
CA THR A 12 16.63 20.04 -9.73
C THR A 12 16.16 18.61 -9.56
N ALA A 13 16.03 18.14 -8.31
CA ALA A 13 15.29 16.93 -8.01
C ALA A 13 13.86 17.17 -8.49
N GLY A 14 13.51 16.60 -9.64
CA GLY A 14 12.16 16.64 -10.16
C GLY A 14 11.23 16.04 -9.10
N ALA A 15 10.22 16.80 -8.69
CA ALA A 15 9.19 16.28 -7.81
C ALA A 15 8.48 15.13 -8.55
N VAL A 16 8.66 13.91 -8.07
CA VAL A 16 7.81 12.79 -8.45
C VAL A 16 6.42 13.11 -7.92
N ILE A 17 5.52 13.53 -8.80
CA ILE A 17 4.10 13.59 -8.49
C ILE A 17 3.67 12.15 -8.29
N ALA A 18 3.37 11.78 -7.04
CA ALA A 18 2.78 10.49 -6.72
C ALA A 18 1.53 10.30 -7.59
N GLY A 19 1.51 9.24 -8.39
CA GLY A 19 0.34 8.85 -9.19
C GLY A 19 -0.87 8.59 -8.30
N GLU A 20 -2.05 8.51 -8.91
CA GLU A 20 -3.36 8.31 -8.27
C GLU A 20 -3.30 7.44 -7.00
N THR A 21 -3.62 8.04 -5.84
CA THR A 21 -3.45 7.46 -4.50
C THR A 21 -4.74 6.87 -3.94
N THR A 22 -5.71 6.53 -4.80
CA THR A 22 -7.00 5.98 -4.34
C THR A 22 -6.76 4.74 -3.47
N GLY A 23 -7.24 4.79 -2.22
CA GLY A 23 -7.01 3.73 -1.22
C GLY A 23 -5.69 3.81 -0.45
N LEU A 24 -4.85 4.81 -0.70
CA LEU A 24 -3.57 5.02 -0.02
C LEU A 24 -3.58 6.35 0.76
N THR A 25 -3.24 6.31 2.03
CA THR A 25 -2.93 7.49 2.85
C THR A 25 -1.50 7.38 3.39
N ASP A 26 -1.01 8.41 4.07
CA ASP A 26 0.31 8.38 4.72
C ASP A 26 0.47 7.25 5.74
N THR A 27 -0.65 6.70 6.23
CA THR A 27 -0.67 5.66 7.28
C THR A 27 -1.41 4.39 6.90
N THR A 28 -2.12 4.36 5.75
CA THR A 28 -3.04 3.28 5.42
C THR A 28 -2.92 2.81 3.98
N ILE A 29 -3.09 1.50 3.79
CA ILE A 29 -3.29 0.84 2.51
C ILE A 29 -4.64 0.13 2.57
N LYS A 30 -5.62 0.58 1.79
CA LYS A 30 -6.95 -0.04 1.70
C LYS A 30 -6.93 -1.18 0.70
N VAL A 31 -7.43 -2.34 1.11
CA VAL A 31 -7.53 -3.54 0.26
C VAL A 31 -8.93 -4.14 0.39
N GLY A 32 -9.64 -4.23 -0.73
CA GLY A 32 -10.88 -4.98 -0.82
C GLY A 32 -10.62 -6.47 -0.95
N VAL A 33 -11.32 -7.29 -0.18
CA VAL A 33 -11.28 -8.75 -0.25
C VAL A 33 -12.70 -9.24 -0.47
N MET A 34 -12.95 -9.80 -1.65
CA MET A 34 -14.24 -10.30 -2.06
C MET A 34 -14.26 -11.83 -2.00
N GLY A 35 -15.34 -12.39 -1.47
CA GLY A 35 -15.55 -13.82 -1.47
C GLY A 35 -16.91 -14.21 -0.87
N PRO A 36 -17.36 -15.45 -1.10
CA PRO A 36 -18.55 -15.97 -0.43
C PRO A 36 -18.15 -16.28 1.02
N PHE A 37 -18.17 -15.29 1.91
CA PHE A 37 -17.83 -15.49 3.31
C PHE A 37 -18.96 -16.19 4.06
N THR A 38 -20.19 -16.11 3.53
CA THR A 38 -21.37 -16.79 4.06
C THR A 38 -22.00 -17.77 3.06
N GLY A 39 -23.08 -18.45 3.47
CA GLY A 39 -23.82 -19.38 2.64
C GLY A 39 -23.10 -20.72 2.34
N ASN A 40 -23.67 -21.48 1.40
CA ASN A 40 -23.21 -22.82 1.05
C ASN A 40 -21.79 -22.83 0.46
N ALA A 41 -21.36 -21.71 -0.13
CA ALA A 41 -20.04 -21.54 -0.72
C ALA A 41 -18.98 -21.02 0.28
N SER A 42 -19.33 -20.80 1.55
CA SER A 42 -18.42 -20.26 2.59
C SER A 42 -17.09 -21.00 2.72
N SER A 43 -17.08 -22.31 2.48
CA SER A 43 -15.87 -23.12 2.53
C SER A 43 -14.81 -22.73 1.49
N TYR A 44 -15.19 -22.04 0.41
CA TYR A 44 -14.26 -21.56 -0.62
C TYR A 44 -13.48 -20.32 -0.19
N SER A 45 -13.91 -19.62 0.88
CA SER A 45 -13.28 -18.38 1.35
C SER A 45 -12.05 -18.57 2.25
N LYS A 46 -11.56 -19.81 2.40
CA LYS A 46 -10.39 -20.12 3.26
C LYS A 46 -9.14 -19.37 2.82
N THR A 47 -8.93 -19.20 1.52
CA THR A 47 -7.79 -18.45 0.97
C THR A 47 -7.87 -16.97 1.36
N GLN A 48 -9.05 -16.37 1.25
CA GLN A 48 -9.31 -14.98 1.65
C GLN A 48 -9.07 -14.80 3.15
N ILE A 49 -9.54 -15.73 3.99
CA ILE A 49 -9.27 -15.70 5.44
C ILE A 49 -7.77 -15.76 5.72
N GLY A 50 -7.03 -16.65 5.03
CA GLY A 50 -5.57 -16.74 5.14
C GLY A 50 -4.86 -15.46 4.71
N LEU A 51 -5.30 -14.83 3.62
CA LEU A 51 -4.78 -13.56 3.14
C LEU A 51 -4.95 -12.45 4.19
N MET A 52 -6.14 -12.34 4.79
CA MET A 52 -6.41 -11.33 5.83
C MET A 52 -5.58 -11.57 7.10
N ALA A 53 -5.39 -12.83 7.49
CA ALA A 53 -4.50 -13.19 8.59
C ALA A 53 -3.05 -12.77 8.30
N TYR A 54 -2.59 -12.92 7.05
CA TYR A 54 -1.26 -12.48 6.65
C TYR A 54 -1.11 -10.95 6.64
N PHE A 55 -2.11 -10.21 6.16
CA PHE A 55 -2.10 -8.75 6.27
C PHE A 55 -2.10 -8.26 7.72
N LYS A 56 -2.83 -8.96 8.60
CA LYS A 56 -2.74 -8.71 10.04
C LYS A 56 -1.31 -8.94 10.55
N HIS A 57 -0.67 -10.04 10.15
CA HIS A 57 0.72 -10.31 10.53
C HIS A 57 1.67 -9.19 10.07
N ILE A 58 1.53 -8.68 8.84
CA ILE A 58 2.33 -7.54 8.36
C ILE A 58 2.06 -6.28 9.21
N ASN A 59 0.81 -6.00 9.55
CA ASN A 59 0.47 -4.87 10.42
C ASN A 59 1.10 -5.00 11.82
N ASP A 60 1.15 -6.22 12.36
CA ASP A 60 1.78 -6.53 13.65
C ASP A 60 3.31 -6.31 13.57
N GLN A 61 3.92 -6.44 12.39
CA GLN A 61 5.34 -6.14 12.12
C GLN A 61 5.62 -4.67 11.77
N GLY A 62 4.63 -3.78 11.91
CA GLY A 62 4.80 -2.35 11.65
C GLY A 62 4.35 -1.90 10.26
N GLY A 63 3.78 -2.79 9.45
CA GLY A 63 3.22 -2.46 8.14
C GLY A 63 4.28 -2.34 7.04
N ILE A 64 3.91 -1.69 5.94
CA ILE A 64 4.78 -1.45 4.77
C ILE A 64 5.04 0.04 4.68
N ASN A 65 6.31 0.45 4.77
CA ASN A 65 6.71 1.87 4.71
C ASN A 65 5.94 2.75 5.71
N GLY A 66 5.68 2.23 6.91
CA GLY A 66 4.91 2.91 7.96
C GLY A 66 3.39 2.90 7.75
N ARG A 67 2.90 2.23 6.69
CA ARG A 67 1.46 2.12 6.39
C ARG A 67 0.92 0.76 6.79
N LYS A 68 -0.26 0.74 7.39
CA LYS A 68 -0.98 -0.50 7.75
C LYS A 68 -2.08 -0.82 6.76
N PHE A 69 -2.33 -2.11 6.55
CA PHE A 69 -3.46 -2.59 5.80
C PHE A 69 -4.78 -2.33 6.53
N ASP A 70 -5.73 -1.76 5.82
CA ASP A 70 -7.14 -1.64 6.18
C ASP A 70 -7.92 -2.53 5.21
N ILE A 71 -8.41 -3.66 5.74
CA ILE A 71 -9.04 -4.70 4.93
C ILE A 71 -10.56 -4.51 4.94
N ILE A 72 -11.12 -4.36 3.75
CA ILE A 72 -12.56 -4.24 3.53
C ILE A 72 -13.06 -5.58 2.97
N GLN A 73 -13.89 -6.28 3.73
CA GLN A 73 -14.49 -7.54 3.32
C GLN A 73 -15.84 -7.28 2.66
N GLU A 74 -16.05 -7.87 1.48
CA GLU A 74 -17.34 -7.86 0.79
C GLU A 74 -17.79 -9.31 0.55
N ASP A 75 -18.98 -9.62 1.06
CA ASP A 75 -19.62 -10.92 0.92
C ASP A 75 -20.44 -11.00 -0.37
N THR A 76 -20.31 -12.13 -1.09
CA THR A 76 -20.93 -12.33 -2.42
C THR A 76 -21.87 -13.51 -2.46
#